data_AF-A0A937SKV3-F1
#
_entry.id   AF-A0A937SKV3-F1
#
_cell.length_a   1.000
_cell.length_b   1.000
_cell.length_c   1.000
_cell.angle_alpha   90.00
_cell.angle_beta   90.00
_cell.angle_gamma   90.00
#
_symmetry.space_group_name_H-M   'P 1'
#
loop_
_entity.id
_entity.type
_entity.pdbx_description
1 polymer ?
#
loop_
_entity_poly.entity_id
_entity_poly.type
_entity_poly.pdbx_seq_one_letter_code
_entity_poly.pdbx_strand_id
1 'polypeptide(L)' 'MRKRRTFSREFKREAATMVLDQGHPLAHICLQLDVSENSLRRWVQQVQFE' A
#
# COMPACT_ATOMS: atom_id res chain seq x y z
N MET A 1 5.63 22.45 8.55
CA MET A 1 4.88 21.79 7.45
C MET A 1 5.31 20.32 7.38
N ARG A 2 4.42 19.35 7.63
CA ARG A 2 4.75 17.92 7.43
C ARG A 2 4.92 17.66 5.93
N LYS A 3 6.11 17.25 5.49
CA LYS A 3 6.33 16.81 4.10
C LYS A 3 5.43 15.59 3.86
N ARG A 4 4.53 15.68 2.88
CA ARG A 4 3.78 14.50 2.41
C ARG A 4 4.79 13.55 1.79
N ARG A 5 4.94 12.35 2.35
CA ARG A 5 5.67 11.26 1.71
C ARG A 5 4.95 10.93 0.41
N THR A 6 5.59 11.17 -0.72
CA THR A 6 5.11 10.77 -2.04
C THR A 6 5.67 9.38 -2.34
N PHE A 7 4.77 8.45 -2.66
CA PHE A 7 5.13 7.11 -3.11
C PHE A 7 4.89 6.99 -4.61
N SER A 8 5.82 6.34 -5.31
CA SER A 8 5.72 6.04 -6.75
C SER A 8 4.54 5.11 -7.04
N ARG A 9 4.00 5.14 -8.27
CA ARG A 9 2.91 4.22 -8.68
C ARG A 9 3.31 2.76 -8.53
N GLU A 10 4.55 2.42 -8.91
CA GLU A 10 5.10 1.06 -8.81
C GLU A 10 5.11 0.58 -7.35
N PHE A 11 5.60 1.40 -6.42
CA PHE A 11 5.60 1.08 -4.99
C PHE A 11 4.20 0.80 -4.44
N LYS A 12 3.20 1.62 -4.84
CA LYS A 12 1.81 1.41 -4.43
C LYS A 12 1.24 0.10 -4.98
N ARG A 13 1.59 -0.22 -6.23
CA ARG A 13 1.19 -1.47 -6.89
C ARG A 13 1.82 -2.68 -6.21
N GLU A 14 3.13 -2.68 -5.99
CA GLU A 14 3.82 -3.76 -5.27
C GLU A 14 3.24 -3.99 -3.89
N ALA A 15 3.00 -2.92 -3.13
CA ALA A 15 2.39 -3.01 -1.80
C ALA A 15 0.97 -3.60 -1.85
N ALA A 16 0.17 -3.22 -2.84
CA ALA A 16 -1.17 -3.76 -3.05
C ALA A 16 -1.14 -5.23 -3.50
N THR A 17 -0.25 -5.58 -4.42
CA THR A 17 -0.05 -6.96 -4.90
C THR A 17 0.43 -7.88 -3.78
N MET A 18 1.29 -7.43 -2.86
CA MET A 18 1.65 -8.24 -1.68
C MET A 18 0.43 -8.60 -0.80
N VAL A 19 -0.56 -7.70 -0.70
CA VAL A 19 -1.78 -7.98 0.06
C VAL A 19 -2.73 -8.88 -0.73
N LEU A 20 -2.89 -8.63 -2.03
CA LEU A 20 -3.86 -9.34 -2.87
C LEU A 20 -3.37 -10.72 -3.34
N ASP A 21 -2.12 -10.81 -3.80
CA ASP A 21 -1.53 -11.99 -4.43
C ASP A 21 -0.85 -12.89 -3.39
N GLN A 22 -0.06 -12.31 -2.49
CA GLN A 22 0.64 -13.07 -1.44
C GLN A 22 -0.21 -13.27 -0.17
N GLY A 23 -1.39 -12.64 -0.09
CA GLY A 23 -2.32 -12.78 1.04
C GLY A 23 -1.78 -12.22 2.35
N HIS A 24 -0.77 -11.34 2.32
CA HIS A 24 -0.23 -10.76 3.54
C HIS A 24 -1.24 -9.81 4.20
N PRO A 25 -1.36 -9.83 5.53
CA PRO A 25 -2.24 -8.91 6.23
C PRO A 25 -1.78 -7.46 6.07
N LEU A 26 -2.73 -6.55 5.81
CA LEU A 26 -2.47 -5.11 5.64
C LEU A 26 -1.59 -4.53 6.76
N ALA A 27 -1.85 -4.92 8.01
CA ALA A 27 -1.08 -4.47 9.16
C ALA A 27 0.42 -4.83 9.07
N HIS A 28 0.74 -6.03 8.57
CA HIS A 28 2.11 -6.49 8.41
C HIS A 28 2.84 -5.67 7.34
N ILE A 29 2.19 -5.46 6.19
CA ILE A 29 2.75 -4.63 5.10
C ILE A 29 2.88 -3.17 5.52
N CYS A 30 1.92 -2.65 6.31
CA CYS A 30 2.01 -1.32 6.91
C CYS A 30 3.23 -1.13 7.79
N LEU A 31 3.50 -2.10 8.67
CA LEU A 31 4.66 -2.12 9.55
C LEU A 31 5.96 -2.23 8.75
N GLN A 32 6.02 -3.12 7.75
CA GLN A 32 7.20 -3.29 6.91
C GLN A 32 7.54 -2.05 6.07
N LEU A 33 6.53 -1.42 5.49
CA LEU A 33 6.72 -0.29 4.57
C LEU A 33 6.62 1.09 5.26
N ASP A 34 6.38 1.11 6.57
CA ASP A 34 6.14 2.33 7.36
C ASP A 34 5.06 3.24 6.73
N VAL A 35 3.96 2.61 6.30
CA VAL A 35 2.81 3.28 5.67
C VAL A 35 1.57 3.18 6.55
N SER A 36 0.63 4.10 6.37
CA SER A 36 -0.65 4.05 7.10
C SER A 36 -1.63 3.08 6.44
N GLU A 37 -2.41 2.38 7.26
CA GLU A 37 -3.35 1.35 6.78
C GLU A 37 -4.41 1.92 5.82
N ASN A 38 -4.85 3.16 6.06
CA ASN A 38 -5.75 3.87 5.15
C ASN A 38 -5.13 4.13 3.77
N SER A 39 -3.82 4.40 3.70
CA SER A 39 -3.13 4.59 2.43
C SER A 39 -3.06 3.28 1.66
N LEU A 40 -2.65 2.20 2.33
CA LEU A 40 -2.52 0.88 1.73
C LEU A 40 -3.88 0.34 1.26
N ARG A 41 -4.95 0.50 2.06
CA ARG A 41 -6.31 0.15 1.68
C ARG A 41 -6.77 0.85 0.40
N ARG A 42 -6.47 2.15 0.25
CA ARG A 42 -6.77 2.91 -0.98
C ARG A 42 -5.97 2.42 -2.17
N TRP A 43 -4.71 2.04 -1.99
CA TRP A 43 -3.88 1.51 -3.08
C TRP A 43 -4.37 0.15 -3.55
N VAL A 44 -4.73 -0.74 -2.62
CA VAL A 44 -5.35 -2.03 -2.92
C VAL A 44 -6.63 -1.85 -3.75
N GLN A 45 -7.52 -0.95 -3.34
CA GLN A 45 -8.72 -0.64 -4.09
C GLN A 45 -8.42 -0.05 -5.48
N GLN A 46 -7.41 0.81 -5.60
CA GLN A 46 -6.99 1.35 -6.89
C GLN A 46 -6.48 0.25 -7.83
N VAL A 47 -5.71 -0.71 -7.33
CA VAL A 47 -5.16 -1.80 -8.14
C VAL A 47 -6.24 -2.80 -8.54
N GLN A 48 -7.23 -3.05 -7.69
CA GLN A 48 -8.35 -3.94 -8.03
C GLN A 48 -9.29 -3.35 -9.10
N PHE A 49 -9.31 -2.02 -9.24
CA PHE A 49 -10.10 -1.29 -10.24
C PHE A 49 -9.27 -0.76 -11.42
N GLU A 50 -7.97 -1.06 -11.48
CA GLU A 50 -7.08 -0.78 -12.62
C GLU A 50 -7.14 -1.93 -13.63
#